data_AF-A0A4S2V124-F1
#
_entry.id   AF-A0A4S2V124-F1
#
_cell.length_a   1.000
_cell.length_b   1.000
_cell.length_c   1.000
_cell.angle_alpha   90.00
_cell.angle_beta   90.00
_cell.angle_gamma   90.00
#
_symmetry.space_group_name_H-M   'P 1'
#
loop_
_entity.id
_entity.type
_entity.pdbx_description
1 polymer ?
#
loop_
_entity_poly.entity_id
_entity_poly.type
_entity_poly.pdbx_seq_one_letter_code
_entity_poly.pdbx_strand_id
1 'polypeptide(L)'
;MAKISGRLSRRATTRLAVAAITAALVGTGASAFAAEVGDAPMYGIAGVDSTGASYYYAPNGEGGLQPRAAYDTGLKDVTFLGRVDNDADNLADGRWQTNAAGVLSYAAEGNLPLENVGHGWGIYNKLVSAGNVGGGEAGDLLGRDASGYLYLYLGYGDGTVTKRYTVGGGWNAYTQIAGNGDLTGDGKNDIVARDKAGVLWLYKGTGNYKAPFASRTKIGAGWNTYNTVFAPGDINLDGRTDLIGRDADGALYLYAGTGNAAAPYGSRVKIGNGGWNTYRLIF
;
A
#
# COMPACT_ATOMS: atom_id res chain seq x y z
N MET A 1 1.67 51.11 -4.63
CA MET A 1 0.43 50.36 -4.96
C MET A 1 0.68 48.88 -4.72
N ALA A 2 0.23 48.36 -3.58
CA ALA A 2 0.34 46.94 -3.24
C ALA A 2 -0.75 46.14 -3.97
N LYS A 3 -0.39 45.01 -4.60
CA LYS A 3 -1.35 44.03 -5.12
C LYS A 3 -1.55 42.95 -4.06
N ILE A 4 -2.76 42.92 -3.50
CA ILE A 4 -3.23 41.97 -2.50
C ILE A 4 -3.51 40.61 -3.17
N SER A 5 -3.09 39.54 -2.48
CA SER A 5 -3.30 38.14 -2.83
C SER A 5 -4.78 37.74 -2.85
N GLY A 6 -5.22 37.06 -3.89
CA GLY A 6 -6.48 36.32 -3.94
C GLY A 6 -6.27 34.84 -3.64
N ARG A 7 -6.22 34.48 -2.35
CA ARG A 7 -6.34 33.10 -1.87
C ARG A 7 -7.84 32.84 -1.70
N LEU A 8 -8.48 32.16 -2.65
CA LEU A 8 -9.87 31.74 -2.48
C LEU A 8 -9.91 30.45 -1.66
N SER A 9 -10.27 30.62 -0.40
CA SER A 9 -10.74 29.55 0.47
C SER A 9 -12.07 29.00 -0.07
N ARG A 10 -12.10 27.72 -0.45
CA ARG A 10 -13.33 26.92 -0.46
C ARG A 10 -13.12 25.71 0.44
N ARG A 11 -13.14 25.95 1.75
CA ARG A 11 -13.48 24.92 2.74
C ARG A 11 -15.00 24.92 2.92
N ALA A 12 -15.55 23.72 3.15
CA ALA A 12 -16.93 23.43 3.56
C ALA A 12 -18.00 23.41 2.46
N THR A 13 -18.00 22.38 1.61
CA THR A 13 -19.16 21.46 1.41
C THR A 13 -18.76 20.38 0.41
N THR A 14 -18.60 19.14 0.88
CA THR A 14 -19.02 17.86 0.27
C THR A 14 -18.45 16.73 1.16
N ARG A 15 -18.98 16.59 2.39
CA ARG A 15 -18.65 15.49 3.32
C ARG A 15 -19.53 14.25 3.08
N LEU A 16 -19.76 13.87 1.82
CA LEU A 16 -20.84 12.92 1.50
C LEU A 16 -20.54 11.85 0.45
N ALA A 17 -19.27 11.65 0.04
CA ALA A 17 -18.95 10.65 -0.99
C ALA A 17 -18.46 9.29 -0.44
N VAL A 18 -17.82 9.22 0.73
CA VAL A 18 -17.23 7.94 1.25
C VAL A 18 -18.22 7.13 2.11
N ALA A 19 -19.31 7.76 2.53
CA ALA A 19 -20.48 7.00 2.95
C ALA A 19 -21.04 6.15 1.79
N ALA A 20 -20.67 6.31 0.51
CA ALA A 20 -21.33 5.53 -0.54
C ALA A 20 -20.79 4.10 -0.70
N ILE A 21 -19.47 3.83 -0.61
CA ILE A 21 -18.96 2.45 -0.67
C ILE A 21 -19.03 1.79 0.71
N THR A 22 -18.87 2.57 1.78
CA THR A 22 -19.08 2.08 3.15
C THR A 22 -20.57 1.88 3.43
N ALA A 23 -21.48 2.82 3.12
CA ALA A 23 -22.92 2.65 3.38
C ALA A 23 -23.69 1.85 2.31
N ALA A 24 -23.14 1.59 1.11
CA ALA A 24 -23.75 0.59 0.22
C ALA A 24 -23.54 -0.86 0.71
N LEU A 25 -22.55 -1.11 1.58
CA LEU A 25 -22.30 -2.42 2.19
C LEU A 25 -22.67 -2.48 3.69
N VAL A 26 -22.76 -1.35 4.39
CA VAL A 26 -23.02 -1.28 5.83
C VAL A 26 -24.51 -1.13 6.11
N GLY A 27 -25.18 -2.28 6.16
CA GLY A 27 -26.50 -2.42 6.78
C GLY A 27 -26.48 -2.45 8.32
N THR A 28 -25.36 -2.15 8.98
CA THR A 28 -25.27 -2.22 10.45
C THR A 28 -24.28 -1.20 11.02
N GLY A 29 -24.80 -0.14 11.65
CA GLY A 29 -24.36 0.39 12.95
C GLY A 29 -22.93 0.91 13.17
N ALA A 30 -22.00 0.78 12.23
CA ALA A 30 -20.63 1.27 12.41
C ALA A 30 -20.63 2.81 12.36
N SER A 31 -20.24 3.43 13.47
CA SER A 31 -20.03 4.89 13.51
C SER A 31 -18.93 5.24 12.52
N ALA A 32 -19.22 6.13 11.57
CA ALA A 32 -18.24 6.61 10.62
C ALA A 32 -17.11 7.32 11.37
N PHE A 33 -15.94 6.67 11.49
CA PHE A 33 -14.72 7.35 11.91
C PHE A 33 -14.39 8.41 10.87
N ALA A 34 -14.16 9.65 11.33
CA ALA A 34 -13.80 10.74 10.44
C ALA A 34 -12.29 10.69 10.21
N ALA A 35 -11.89 10.27 9.01
CA ALA A 35 -10.54 10.42 8.48
C ALA A 35 -10.02 11.86 8.69
N GLU A 36 -8.84 11.98 9.29
CA GLU A 36 -8.08 13.23 9.39
C GLU A 36 -6.99 13.32 8.32
N VAL A 37 -6.58 14.55 8.01
CA VAL A 37 -5.51 14.80 7.04
C VAL A 37 -4.20 14.23 7.60
N GLY A 38 -3.60 13.29 6.88
CA GLY A 38 -2.35 12.64 7.26
C GLY A 38 -2.52 11.27 7.92
N ASP A 39 -3.75 10.78 8.04
CA ASP A 39 -4.00 9.37 8.38
C ASP A 39 -3.49 8.46 7.25
N ALA A 40 -3.25 7.20 7.60
CA ALA A 40 -2.88 6.20 6.61
C ALA A 40 -4.06 5.85 5.67
N PRO A 41 -3.78 5.45 4.43
CA PRO A 41 -4.82 5.11 3.47
C PRO A 41 -5.65 3.91 3.95
N MET A 42 -6.96 3.96 3.74
CA MET A 42 -7.91 2.91 4.14
C MET A 42 -8.23 1.98 2.96
N TYR A 43 -7.22 1.29 2.42
CA TYR A 43 -7.48 0.49 1.24
C TYR A 43 -8.21 -0.82 1.52
N GLY A 44 -8.21 -1.36 2.75
CA GLY A 44 -8.71 -2.72 3.01
C GLY A 44 -7.86 -3.81 2.35
N ILE A 45 -8.34 -5.06 2.28
CA ILE A 45 -7.58 -6.18 1.68
C ILE A 45 -8.22 -6.64 0.39
N ALA A 46 -7.43 -6.77 -0.66
CA ALA A 46 -7.84 -7.33 -1.94
C ALA A 46 -7.02 -8.58 -2.29
N GLY A 47 -7.65 -9.51 -3.01
CA GLY A 47 -7.01 -10.75 -3.46
C GLY A 47 -7.41 -11.12 -4.87
N VAL A 48 -6.46 -11.56 -5.70
CA VAL A 48 -6.72 -12.14 -7.03
C VAL A 48 -6.52 -13.64 -6.94
N ASP A 49 -7.50 -14.41 -7.42
CA ASP A 49 -7.42 -15.87 -7.48
C ASP A 49 -6.72 -16.37 -8.75
N SER A 50 -6.62 -17.70 -8.90
CA SER A 50 -5.99 -18.34 -10.06
C SER A 50 -6.75 -18.15 -11.38
N THR A 51 -8.04 -17.80 -11.33
CA THR A 51 -8.86 -17.54 -12.52
C THR A 51 -8.69 -16.11 -13.04
N GLY A 52 -8.16 -15.21 -12.21
CA GLY A 52 -8.07 -13.78 -12.50
C GLY A 52 -9.30 -13.00 -12.05
N ALA A 53 -10.18 -13.62 -11.25
CA ALA A 53 -11.19 -12.89 -10.49
C ALA A 53 -10.54 -12.31 -9.23
N SER A 54 -10.98 -11.12 -8.84
CA SER A 54 -10.53 -10.47 -7.62
C SER A 54 -11.68 -10.15 -6.69
N TYR A 55 -11.32 -10.08 -5.42
CA TYR A 55 -12.25 -9.88 -4.33
C TYR A 55 -11.70 -8.86 -3.36
N TYR A 56 -12.62 -8.12 -2.76
CA TYR A 56 -12.32 -7.06 -1.82
C TYR A 56 -12.94 -7.35 -0.44
N TYR A 57 -12.21 -6.98 0.61
CA TYR A 57 -12.57 -7.13 2.01
C TYR A 57 -12.33 -5.79 2.70
N ALA A 58 -13.41 -5.04 2.94
CA ALA A 58 -13.34 -3.78 3.65
C ALA A 58 -13.01 -4.02 5.15
N PRO A 59 -12.30 -3.08 5.81
CA PRO A 59 -12.21 -3.04 7.26
C PRO A 59 -13.61 -3.01 7.90
N ASN A 60 -13.77 -3.66 9.05
CA ASN A 60 -15.04 -3.62 9.80
C ASN A 60 -15.08 -2.56 10.92
N GLY A 61 -13.97 -1.87 11.18
CA GLY A 61 -13.84 -0.88 12.26
C GLY A 61 -13.66 -1.45 13.67
N GLU A 62 -13.55 -2.76 13.80
CA GLU A 62 -13.32 -3.48 15.06
C GLU A 62 -12.01 -4.29 15.04
N GLY A 63 -11.11 -3.97 14.09
CA GLY A 63 -9.88 -4.74 13.86
C GLY A 63 -10.10 -6.06 13.11
N GLY A 64 -11.14 -6.15 12.28
CA GLY A 64 -11.47 -7.30 11.43
C GLY A 64 -11.91 -6.89 10.01
N LEU A 65 -12.46 -7.84 9.26
CA LEU A 65 -12.81 -7.67 7.85
C LEU A 65 -14.30 -7.95 7.62
N GLN A 66 -14.91 -7.17 6.73
CA GLN A 66 -16.24 -7.41 6.19
C GLN A 66 -16.27 -8.67 5.29
N PRO A 67 -17.47 -9.22 5.01
CA PRO A 67 -17.60 -10.31 4.06
C PRO A 67 -17.01 -9.99 2.68
N ARG A 68 -16.51 -11.03 2.01
CA ARG A 68 -15.91 -10.95 0.68
C ARG A 68 -16.89 -10.36 -0.35
N ALA A 69 -16.49 -9.29 -1.03
CA ALA A 69 -17.20 -8.74 -2.19
C ALA A 69 -16.43 -9.05 -3.50
N ALA A 70 -17.13 -9.29 -4.60
CA ALA A 70 -16.50 -9.32 -5.93
C ALA A 70 -16.01 -7.92 -6.29
N TYR A 71 -14.83 -7.82 -6.90
CA TYR A 71 -14.18 -6.54 -7.19
C TYR A 71 -13.96 -6.36 -8.69
N ASP A 72 -12.93 -6.99 -9.25
CA ASP A 72 -12.59 -6.96 -10.68
C ASP A 72 -12.44 -8.37 -11.28
N THR A 73 -12.45 -8.48 -12.62
CA THR A 73 -12.17 -9.72 -13.37
C THR A 73 -11.15 -9.47 -14.48
N GLY A 74 -10.71 -10.53 -15.18
CA GLY A 74 -9.76 -10.40 -16.29
C GLY A 74 -8.31 -10.19 -15.86
N LEU A 75 -8.00 -10.40 -14.58
CA LEU A 75 -6.67 -10.16 -14.02
C LEU A 75 -5.77 -11.39 -14.10
N LYS A 76 -6.01 -12.35 -14.99
CA LYS A 76 -5.28 -13.63 -15.02
C LYS A 76 -3.77 -13.43 -15.25
N ASP A 77 -3.42 -12.52 -16.14
CA ASP A 77 -2.02 -12.27 -16.55
C ASP A 77 -1.34 -11.17 -15.73
N VAL A 78 -2.03 -10.59 -14.74
CA VAL A 78 -1.48 -9.55 -13.86
C VAL A 78 -0.49 -10.15 -12.88
N THR A 79 0.69 -9.56 -12.75
CA THR A 79 1.79 -10.03 -11.91
C THR A 79 2.03 -9.16 -10.68
N PHE A 80 1.53 -7.93 -10.68
CA PHE A 80 1.59 -7.00 -9.56
C PHE A 80 0.37 -6.07 -9.59
N LEU A 81 -0.12 -5.71 -8.40
CA LEU A 81 -1.12 -4.68 -8.14
C LEU A 81 -0.67 -3.88 -6.93
N GLY A 82 -0.72 -2.55 -7.01
CA GLY A 82 -0.42 -1.67 -5.90
C GLY A 82 -1.32 -0.44 -5.95
N ARG A 83 -2.08 -0.22 -4.88
CA ARG A 83 -2.97 0.95 -4.75
C ARG A 83 -2.18 2.19 -4.34
N VAL A 84 -2.70 3.34 -4.73
CA VAL A 84 -2.18 4.65 -4.39
C VAL A 84 -3.30 5.55 -3.90
N ASP A 85 -2.91 6.47 -3.03
CA ASP A 85 -3.66 7.60 -2.51
C ASP A 85 -2.76 8.80 -2.81
N ASN A 86 -3.13 9.55 -3.84
CA ASN A 86 -2.31 10.60 -4.40
C ASN A 86 -2.67 11.97 -3.79
N ASP A 87 -3.89 12.15 -3.30
CA ASP A 87 -4.34 13.39 -2.68
C ASP A 87 -4.35 13.36 -1.14
N ALA A 88 -4.01 12.22 -0.54
CA ALA A 88 -3.94 11.98 0.90
C ALA A 88 -5.28 12.24 1.61
N ASP A 89 -6.38 11.86 0.96
CA ASP A 89 -7.72 11.82 1.54
C ASP A 89 -8.07 10.46 2.18
N ASN A 90 -7.11 9.53 2.17
CA ASN A 90 -7.13 8.19 2.72
C ASN A 90 -7.89 7.18 1.86
N LEU A 91 -8.30 7.54 0.65
CA LEU A 91 -8.94 6.66 -0.31
C LEU A 91 -7.98 6.25 -1.41
N ALA A 92 -8.35 5.18 -2.13
CA ALA A 92 -7.56 4.73 -3.26
C ALA A 92 -7.89 5.55 -4.51
N ASP A 93 -7.07 6.53 -4.85
CA ASP A 93 -7.18 7.30 -6.10
C ASP A 93 -6.84 6.49 -7.37
N GLY A 94 -6.18 5.35 -7.19
CA GLY A 94 -5.82 4.51 -8.32
C GLY A 94 -5.00 3.29 -7.97
N ARG A 95 -4.57 2.61 -9.04
CA ARG A 95 -3.74 1.42 -8.95
C ARG A 95 -2.71 1.35 -10.06
N TRP A 96 -1.51 0.96 -9.67
CA TRP A 96 -0.50 0.43 -10.58
C TRP A 96 -0.73 -1.05 -10.78
N GLN A 97 -0.51 -1.54 -12.00
CA GLN A 97 -0.48 -2.97 -12.27
C GLN A 97 0.53 -3.33 -13.35
N THR A 98 1.16 -4.50 -13.22
CA THR A 98 1.96 -5.08 -14.31
C THR A 98 1.39 -6.39 -14.80
N ASN A 99 1.65 -6.74 -16.04
CA ASN A 99 1.30 -8.04 -16.60
C ASN A 99 2.53 -8.90 -16.92
N ALA A 100 2.30 -10.15 -17.32
CA ALA A 100 3.34 -11.11 -17.69
C ALA A 100 4.21 -10.65 -18.88
N ALA A 101 3.72 -9.75 -19.73
CA ALA A 101 4.49 -9.14 -20.82
C ALA A 101 5.39 -7.99 -20.35
N GLY A 102 5.39 -7.65 -19.05
CA GLY A 102 6.20 -6.58 -18.50
C GLY A 102 5.71 -5.18 -18.89
N VAL A 103 4.41 -5.02 -19.15
CA VAL A 103 3.77 -3.71 -19.33
C VAL A 103 3.33 -3.22 -17.95
N LEU A 104 3.69 -1.98 -17.60
CA LEU A 104 3.09 -1.25 -16.48
C LEU A 104 1.89 -0.45 -17.01
N SER A 105 0.79 -0.56 -16.28
CA SER A 105 -0.42 0.21 -16.54
C SER A 105 -0.90 0.90 -15.26
N TYR A 106 -1.63 1.98 -15.44
CA TYR A 106 -2.31 2.71 -14.38
C TYR A 106 -3.82 2.70 -14.62
N ALA A 107 -4.61 2.61 -13.55
CA ALA A 107 -6.03 2.94 -13.56
C ALA A 107 -6.29 3.92 -12.42
N ALA A 108 -6.86 5.07 -12.74
CA ALA A 108 -7.47 5.95 -11.74
C ALA A 108 -8.74 5.28 -11.17
N GLU A 109 -9.15 5.66 -9.96
CA GLU A 109 -10.32 5.10 -9.30
C GLU A 109 -11.57 5.24 -10.19
N GLY A 110 -12.32 4.14 -10.33
CA GLY A 110 -13.54 4.09 -11.13
C GLY A 110 -13.34 4.18 -12.65
N ASN A 111 -12.09 4.29 -13.15
CA ASN A 111 -11.84 4.54 -14.57
C ASN A 111 -11.28 3.30 -15.28
N LEU A 112 -11.96 2.91 -16.37
CA LEU A 112 -11.46 2.04 -17.43
C LEU A 112 -11.61 2.83 -18.75
N PRO A 113 -10.63 2.77 -19.67
CA PRO A 113 -9.59 1.75 -19.77
C PRO A 113 -8.32 2.03 -18.96
N LEU A 114 -7.52 0.97 -18.79
CA LEU A 114 -6.16 1.04 -18.25
C LEU A 114 -5.24 1.85 -19.18
N GLU A 115 -4.50 2.80 -18.60
CA GLU A 115 -3.52 3.58 -19.31
C GLU A 115 -2.18 2.85 -19.36
N ASN A 116 -1.57 2.78 -20.54
CA ASN A 116 -0.23 2.19 -20.69
C ASN A 116 0.82 3.21 -20.26
N VAL A 117 1.53 2.89 -19.19
CA VAL A 117 2.61 3.72 -18.63
C VAL A 117 3.92 3.41 -19.32
N GLY A 118 4.16 2.14 -19.67
CA GLY A 118 5.32 1.74 -20.43
C GLY A 118 5.61 0.23 -20.41
N HIS A 119 6.63 -0.15 -21.17
CA HIS A 119 7.08 -1.53 -21.34
C HIS A 119 8.39 -1.81 -20.59
N GLY A 120 8.79 -3.09 -20.50
CA GLY A 120 10.07 -3.49 -19.93
C GLY A 120 10.10 -3.62 -18.41
N TRP A 121 8.95 -3.50 -17.74
CA TRP A 121 8.82 -3.65 -16.28
C TRP A 121 8.99 -5.10 -15.80
N GLY A 122 9.01 -6.07 -16.73
CA GLY A 122 9.30 -7.48 -16.43
C GLY A 122 10.71 -7.75 -15.90
N ILE A 123 11.60 -6.75 -15.88
CA ILE A 123 12.93 -6.86 -15.24
C ILE A 123 12.84 -6.90 -13.71
N TYR A 124 11.72 -6.47 -13.14
CA TYR A 124 11.52 -6.39 -11.70
C TYR A 124 10.94 -7.69 -11.15
N ASN A 125 11.61 -8.28 -10.16
CA ASN A 125 11.12 -9.47 -9.45
C ASN A 125 10.28 -9.12 -8.21
N LYS A 126 10.22 -7.84 -7.85
CA LYS A 126 9.37 -7.30 -6.80
C LYS A 126 9.04 -5.85 -7.15
N LEU A 127 7.76 -5.54 -7.15
CA LEU A 127 7.24 -4.18 -7.22
C LEU A 127 6.47 -3.89 -5.93
N VAL A 128 6.50 -2.63 -5.49
CA VAL A 128 5.78 -2.13 -4.31
C VAL A 128 5.28 -0.74 -4.63
N SER A 129 3.98 -0.50 -4.41
CA SER A 129 3.44 0.86 -4.29
C SER A 129 3.68 1.30 -2.85
N ALA A 130 4.62 2.22 -2.63
CA ALA A 130 5.21 2.47 -1.32
C ALA A 130 4.68 3.73 -0.62
N GLY A 131 3.66 4.37 -1.18
CA GLY A 131 3.31 5.75 -0.87
C GLY A 131 4.39 6.73 -1.35
N ASN A 132 4.34 7.98 -0.92
CA ASN A 132 5.28 9.04 -1.31
C ASN A 132 6.55 9.01 -0.43
N VAL A 133 7.52 8.16 -0.80
CA VAL A 133 8.82 8.00 -0.10
C VAL A 133 9.88 8.98 -0.59
N GLY A 134 9.73 9.44 -1.84
CA GLY A 134 10.67 10.31 -2.55
C GLY A 134 10.41 11.80 -2.38
N GLY A 135 9.29 12.19 -1.77
CA GLY A 135 8.87 13.58 -1.58
C GLY A 135 8.34 14.24 -2.84
N GLY A 136 7.76 13.44 -3.74
CA GLY A 136 7.11 13.90 -4.96
C GLY A 136 5.69 14.42 -4.71
N GLU A 137 4.89 14.49 -5.77
CA GLU A 137 3.50 14.97 -5.72
C GLU A 137 2.51 13.86 -5.35
N ALA A 138 2.86 12.59 -5.55
CA ALA A 138 1.95 11.45 -5.44
C ALA A 138 2.67 10.18 -4.96
N GLY A 139 1.94 9.05 -4.94
CA GLY A 139 2.49 7.76 -4.52
C GLY A 139 3.57 7.22 -5.47
N ASP A 140 4.67 6.71 -4.91
CA ASP A 140 5.82 6.21 -5.65
C ASP A 140 5.78 4.69 -5.90
N LEU A 141 6.53 4.26 -6.92
CA LEU A 141 6.81 2.84 -7.19
C LEU A 141 8.26 2.49 -6.85
N LEU A 142 8.42 1.39 -6.11
CA LEU A 142 9.70 0.73 -5.90
C LEU A 142 9.77 -0.53 -6.75
N GLY A 143 10.88 -0.73 -7.45
CA GLY A 143 11.16 -1.93 -8.24
C GLY A 143 12.50 -2.55 -7.89
N ARG A 144 12.52 -3.82 -7.51
CA ARG A 144 13.75 -4.59 -7.29
C ARG A 144 14.02 -5.52 -8.46
N ASP A 145 15.21 -5.42 -9.04
CA ASP A 145 15.61 -6.32 -10.13
C ASP A 145 16.15 -7.67 -9.62
N ALA A 146 16.43 -8.59 -10.56
CA ALA A 146 16.98 -9.91 -10.26
C ALA A 146 18.38 -9.87 -9.60
N SER A 147 19.15 -8.82 -9.85
CA SER A 147 20.49 -8.61 -9.27
C SER A 147 20.43 -8.04 -7.85
N GLY A 148 19.25 -7.66 -7.36
CA GLY A 148 19.05 -7.11 -6.03
C GLY A 148 19.29 -5.61 -5.92
N TYR A 149 19.26 -4.88 -7.05
CA TYR A 149 19.18 -3.42 -7.01
C TYR A 149 17.73 -2.98 -6.85
N LEU A 150 17.51 -2.03 -5.93
CA LEU A 150 16.24 -1.35 -5.76
C LEU A 150 16.27 0.00 -6.48
N TYR A 151 15.19 0.29 -7.19
CA TYR A 151 14.98 1.54 -7.90
C TYR A 151 13.69 2.19 -7.43
N LEU A 152 13.67 3.53 -7.47
CA LEU A 152 12.53 4.38 -7.15
C LEU A 152 12.05 5.09 -8.43
N TYR A 153 10.74 5.11 -8.61
CA TYR A 153 10.04 5.87 -9.63
C TYR A 153 9.09 6.83 -8.91
N LEU A 154 9.26 8.13 -9.13
CA LEU A 154 8.34 9.10 -8.55
C LEU A 154 7.06 9.11 -9.35
N GLY A 155 5.92 9.04 -8.65
CA GLY A 155 4.61 9.18 -9.26
C GLY A 155 4.20 10.64 -9.39
N TYR A 156 3.45 10.95 -10.44
CA TYR A 156 2.78 12.25 -10.63
C TYR A 156 1.28 12.21 -10.31
N GLY A 157 0.72 11.03 -10.00
CA GLY A 157 -0.70 10.85 -9.66
C GLY A 157 -1.64 10.80 -10.87
N ASP A 158 -1.13 11.11 -12.06
CA ASP A 158 -1.85 11.11 -13.35
C ASP A 158 -1.54 9.88 -14.21
N GLY A 159 -1.04 8.81 -13.59
CA GLY A 159 -0.61 7.60 -14.31
C GLY A 159 0.76 7.70 -14.96
N THR A 160 1.50 8.79 -14.78
CA THR A 160 2.89 8.90 -15.23
C THR A 160 3.90 8.77 -14.09
N VAL A 161 5.13 8.38 -14.46
CA VAL A 161 6.26 8.26 -13.52
C VAL A 161 7.54 8.85 -14.10
N THR A 162 8.47 9.21 -13.23
CA THR A 162 9.81 9.64 -13.64
C THR A 162 10.62 8.51 -14.30
N LYS A 163 11.80 8.84 -14.84
CA LYS A 163 12.87 7.85 -14.97
C LYS A 163 13.22 7.25 -13.61
N ARG A 164 13.78 6.04 -13.61
CA ARG A 164 14.19 5.36 -12.37
C ARG A 164 15.39 6.03 -11.71
N TYR A 165 15.32 6.19 -10.39
CA TYR A 165 16.43 6.55 -9.51
C TYR A 165 16.97 5.29 -8.83
N THR A 166 18.28 5.18 -8.69
CA THR A 166 18.87 4.02 -7.99
C THR A 166 18.84 4.28 -6.49
N VAL A 167 18.17 3.41 -5.74
CA VAL A 167 18.23 3.43 -4.27
C VAL A 167 19.50 2.74 -3.80
N GLY A 168 19.85 1.59 -4.39
CA GLY A 168 21.10 0.88 -4.12
C GLY A 168 21.00 -0.63 -4.34
N GLY A 169 22.13 -1.33 -4.19
CA GLY A 169 22.22 -2.79 -4.24
C GLY A 169 21.98 -3.48 -2.89
N GLY A 170 22.00 -4.81 -2.87
CA GLY A 170 21.90 -5.63 -1.65
C GLY A 170 20.46 -5.96 -1.20
N TRP A 171 19.45 -5.55 -1.96
CA TRP A 171 18.03 -5.81 -1.64
C TRP A 171 17.60 -7.26 -1.91
N ASN A 172 18.47 -8.09 -2.48
CA ASN A 172 18.34 -9.54 -2.53
C ASN A 172 18.52 -10.22 -1.16
N ALA A 173 18.93 -9.45 -0.13
CA ALA A 173 18.86 -9.89 1.26
C ALA A 173 17.42 -10.07 1.76
N TYR A 174 16.44 -9.43 1.12
CA TYR A 174 15.04 -9.40 1.55
C TYR A 174 14.15 -10.33 0.74
N THR A 175 13.26 -11.05 1.43
CA THR A 175 12.24 -11.91 0.82
C THR A 175 10.92 -11.18 0.63
N GLN A 176 10.63 -10.19 1.48
CA GLN A 176 9.46 -9.32 1.37
C GLN A 176 9.86 -7.87 1.55
N ILE A 177 9.15 -6.98 0.84
CA ILE A 177 9.21 -5.54 0.96
C ILE A 177 7.75 -5.08 0.93
N ALA A 178 7.36 -4.27 1.90
CA ALA A 178 6.01 -3.77 2.08
C ALA A 178 6.08 -2.35 2.67
N GLY A 179 5.11 -1.52 2.34
CA GLY A 179 4.97 -0.17 2.89
C GLY A 179 3.91 0.56 2.09
N ASN A 180 3.13 1.41 2.75
CA ASN A 180 2.14 2.31 2.16
C ASN A 180 1.57 3.17 3.31
N GLY A 181 2.29 4.21 3.71
CA GLY A 181 1.93 5.08 4.84
C GLY A 181 3.10 5.40 5.78
N ASP A 182 2.85 6.34 6.70
CA ASP A 182 3.77 6.73 7.76
C ASP A 182 3.64 5.79 8.97
N LEU A 183 4.63 4.90 9.12
CA LEU A 183 4.66 3.94 10.22
C LEU A 183 5.30 4.54 11.48
N THR A 184 6.08 5.61 11.32
CA THR A 184 6.92 6.16 12.38
C THR A 184 6.39 7.44 13.00
N GLY A 185 5.31 8.01 12.44
CA GLY A 185 4.65 9.23 12.90
C GLY A 185 5.43 10.50 12.57
N ASP A 186 6.34 10.48 11.59
CA ASP A 186 7.17 11.64 11.21
C ASP A 186 6.71 12.37 9.95
N GLY A 187 5.51 12.03 9.46
CA GLY A 187 4.84 12.60 8.29
C GLY A 187 5.37 12.08 6.96
N LYS A 188 6.14 11.00 6.94
CA LYS A 188 6.74 10.44 5.72
C LYS A 188 6.43 8.97 5.57
N ASN A 189 6.24 8.54 4.33
CA ASN A 189 6.00 7.13 4.05
C ASN A 189 7.23 6.28 4.36
N ASP A 190 7.01 5.18 5.08
CA ASP A 190 8.02 4.23 5.47
C ASP A 190 7.84 2.89 4.73
N ILE A 191 8.90 2.08 4.72
CA ILE A 191 8.78 0.68 4.32
C ILE A 191 9.35 -0.25 5.38
N VAL A 192 8.89 -1.49 5.35
CA VAL A 192 9.49 -2.61 6.06
C VAL A 192 9.98 -3.67 5.08
N ALA A 193 11.07 -4.34 5.44
CA ALA A 193 11.64 -5.40 4.65
C ALA A 193 12.01 -6.60 5.53
N ARG A 194 11.56 -7.79 5.13
CA ARG A 194 11.88 -9.04 5.83
C ARG A 194 13.07 -9.71 5.19
N ASP A 195 14.13 -9.95 5.95
CA ASP A 195 15.30 -10.67 5.43
C ASP A 195 15.10 -12.19 5.36
N LYS A 196 16.08 -12.91 4.80
CA LYS A 196 16.04 -14.37 4.68
C LYS A 196 16.03 -15.10 6.02
N ALA A 197 16.56 -14.48 7.07
CA ALA A 197 16.57 -15.04 8.44
C ALA A 197 15.23 -14.79 9.18
N GLY A 198 14.30 -14.05 8.57
CA GLY A 198 13.01 -13.72 9.18
C GLY A 198 13.09 -12.55 10.15
N VAL A 199 14.12 -11.71 10.03
CA VAL A 199 14.18 -10.43 10.74
C VAL A 199 13.44 -9.38 9.92
N LEU A 200 12.58 -8.61 10.58
CA LEU A 200 11.91 -7.46 9.99
C LEU A 200 12.72 -6.20 10.27
N TRP A 201 12.96 -5.44 9.21
CA TRP A 201 13.72 -4.21 9.23
C TRP A 201 12.82 -3.05 8.84
N LEU A 202 12.83 -1.98 9.62
CA LEU A 202 12.24 -0.69 9.29
C LEU A 202 13.22 0.13 8.47
N TYR A 203 12.73 0.74 7.40
CA TYR A 203 13.41 1.75 6.61
C TYR A 203 12.59 3.03 6.67
N LYS A 204 13.07 3.99 7.48
CA LYS A 204 12.40 5.28 7.63
C LYS A 204 12.51 6.08 6.34
N GLY A 205 11.39 6.57 5.84
CA GLY A 205 11.34 7.49 4.70
C GLY A 205 12.06 8.80 5.01
N THR A 206 12.70 9.38 4.02
CA THR A 206 13.30 10.72 4.14
C THR A 206 12.52 11.79 3.39
N GLY A 207 11.60 11.38 2.47
CA GLY A 207 10.92 12.31 1.57
C GLY A 207 11.88 12.93 0.57
N ASN A 208 13.00 12.26 0.27
CA ASN A 208 14.01 12.74 -0.67
C ASN A 208 14.44 11.60 -1.58
N TYR A 209 14.01 11.65 -2.83
CA TYR A 209 14.30 10.64 -3.85
C TYR A 209 15.79 10.33 -4.08
N LYS A 210 16.70 11.24 -3.69
CA LYS A 210 18.16 11.00 -3.78
C LYS A 210 18.69 10.12 -2.65
N ALA A 211 17.97 10.05 -1.53
CA ALA A 211 18.32 9.26 -0.36
C ALA A 211 17.02 8.82 0.34
N PRO A 212 16.15 8.02 -0.31
CA PRO A 212 14.75 7.87 0.10
C PRO A 212 14.57 7.20 1.46
N PHE A 213 15.58 6.49 1.95
CA PHE A 213 15.53 5.84 3.25
C PHE A 213 16.74 6.18 4.13
N ALA A 214 16.50 6.31 5.43
CA ALA A 214 17.54 6.32 6.45
C ALA A 214 18.17 4.93 6.62
N SER A 215 19.18 4.83 7.50
CA SER A 215 19.71 3.53 7.91
C SER A 215 18.61 2.66 8.55
N ARG A 216 18.58 1.39 8.17
CA ARG A 216 17.57 0.45 8.65
C ARG A 216 17.68 0.17 10.15
N THR A 217 16.54 -0.06 10.80
CA THR A 217 16.46 -0.48 12.20
C THR A 217 15.82 -1.86 12.29
N LYS A 218 16.37 -2.74 13.13
CA LYS A 218 15.76 -4.04 13.40
C LYS A 218 14.52 -3.84 14.29
N ILE A 219 13.37 -4.32 13.84
CA ILE A 219 12.09 -4.13 14.56
C ILE A 219 11.40 -5.45 14.94
N GLY A 220 11.98 -6.60 14.58
CA GLY A 220 11.49 -7.89 15.05
C GLY A 220 12.20 -9.08 14.42
N ALA A 221 11.99 -10.27 14.97
CA ALA A 221 12.46 -11.55 14.44
C ALA A 221 11.30 -12.54 14.36
N GLY A 222 11.50 -13.69 13.71
CA GLY A 222 10.47 -14.75 13.60
C GLY A 222 9.43 -14.52 12.50
N TRP A 223 9.63 -13.52 11.64
CA TRP A 223 8.70 -13.18 10.54
C TRP A 223 8.67 -14.23 9.41
N ASN A 224 9.51 -15.25 9.47
CA ASN A 224 9.44 -16.43 8.60
C ASN A 224 8.23 -17.33 8.93
N THR A 225 7.50 -17.05 10.02
CA THR A 225 6.18 -17.67 10.26
C THR A 225 5.16 -17.32 9.16
N TYR A 226 5.40 -16.26 8.39
CA TYR A 226 4.51 -15.81 7.31
C TYR A 226 5.06 -16.17 5.94
N ASN A 227 4.22 -16.58 4.99
CA ASN A 227 4.65 -16.77 3.60
C ASN A 227 4.64 -15.44 2.83
N THR A 228 3.73 -14.53 3.16
CA THR A 228 3.67 -13.16 2.61
C THR A 228 3.44 -12.12 3.69
N VAL A 229 3.97 -10.93 3.46
CA VAL A 229 3.88 -9.75 4.32
C VAL A 229 3.59 -8.56 3.40
N PHE A 230 2.55 -7.79 3.70
CA PHE A 230 2.11 -6.65 2.90
C PHE A 230 1.47 -5.57 3.78
N ALA A 231 1.43 -4.34 3.28
CA ALA A 231 0.88 -3.18 3.97
C ALA A 231 -0.37 -2.69 3.21
N PRO A 232 -1.58 -3.04 3.65
CA PRO A 232 -2.81 -2.61 3.01
C PRO A 232 -3.28 -1.21 3.42
N GLY A 233 -2.52 -0.51 4.28
CA GLY A 233 -2.95 0.73 4.91
C GLY A 233 -3.61 0.47 6.27
N ASP A 234 -4.59 1.29 6.65
CA ASP A 234 -5.28 1.26 7.95
C ASP A 234 -6.45 0.25 7.96
N ILE A 235 -6.30 -0.85 8.70
CA ILE A 235 -7.29 -1.94 8.79
C ILE A 235 -8.11 -1.84 10.08
N ASN A 236 -7.57 -1.27 11.14
CA ASN A 236 -8.29 -1.11 12.41
C ASN A 236 -9.00 0.25 12.54
N LEU A 237 -8.81 1.15 11.58
CA LEU A 237 -9.38 2.50 11.50
C LEU A 237 -8.88 3.44 12.59
N ASP A 238 -7.61 3.31 12.97
CA ASP A 238 -6.96 4.16 13.98
C ASP A 238 -6.11 5.31 13.42
N GLY A 239 -6.11 5.47 12.09
CA GLY A 239 -5.38 6.49 11.34
C GLY A 239 -3.94 6.09 11.02
N ARG A 240 -3.49 4.88 11.35
CA ARG A 240 -2.09 4.46 11.20
C ARG A 240 -1.95 3.31 10.21
N THR A 241 -0.78 3.25 9.55
CA THR A 241 -0.53 2.20 8.56
C THR A 241 -0.25 0.88 9.26
N ASP A 242 -0.98 -0.16 8.85
CA ASP A 242 -0.87 -1.50 9.41
C ASP A 242 -0.05 -2.43 8.54
N LEU A 243 0.33 -3.57 9.13
CA LEU A 243 0.99 -4.66 8.43
C LEU A 243 0.22 -5.96 8.59
N ILE A 244 0.07 -6.68 7.48
CA ILE A 244 -0.55 -8.00 7.47
C ILE A 244 0.52 -9.06 7.17
N GLY A 245 0.54 -10.10 8.01
CA GLY A 245 1.22 -11.36 7.73
C GLY A 245 0.21 -12.45 7.39
N ARG A 246 0.41 -13.14 6.26
CA ARG A 246 -0.32 -14.37 5.94
C ARG A 246 0.58 -15.57 6.19
N ASP A 247 0.11 -16.57 6.93
CA ASP A 247 0.87 -17.80 7.14
C ASP A 247 0.69 -18.80 5.98
N ALA A 248 1.36 -19.95 6.07
CA ALA A 248 1.30 -20.99 5.03
C ALA A 248 -0.09 -21.64 4.94
N ASP A 249 -0.80 -21.74 6.07
CA ASP A 249 -2.15 -22.29 6.18
C ASP A 249 -3.22 -21.29 5.66
N GLY A 250 -2.81 -20.06 5.38
CA GLY A 250 -3.64 -19.02 4.80
C GLY A 250 -4.45 -18.26 5.85
N ALA A 251 -4.04 -18.24 7.12
CA ALA A 251 -4.58 -17.32 8.11
C ALA A 251 -3.93 -15.94 7.97
N LEU A 252 -4.68 -14.88 8.29
CA LEU A 252 -4.20 -13.50 8.31
C LEU A 252 -4.01 -13.00 9.74
N TYR A 253 -2.92 -12.28 9.95
CA TYR A 253 -2.58 -11.63 11.21
C TYR A 253 -2.29 -10.15 10.96
N LEU A 254 -3.04 -9.31 11.65
CA LEU A 254 -2.86 -7.86 11.71
C LEU A 254 -1.80 -7.51 12.76
N TYR A 255 -0.90 -6.61 12.37
CA TYR A 255 0.00 -5.90 13.26
C TYR A 255 -0.36 -4.41 13.17
N ALA A 256 -1.08 -3.93 14.18
CA ALA A 256 -1.53 -2.55 14.24
C ALA A 256 -0.33 -1.59 14.32
N GLY A 257 -0.29 -0.59 13.45
CA GLY A 257 0.72 0.46 13.47
C GLY A 257 0.62 1.33 14.72
N THR A 258 1.76 1.77 15.25
CA THR A 258 1.76 2.64 16.45
C THR A 258 2.12 4.10 16.15
N GLY A 259 2.65 4.37 14.95
CA GLY A 259 3.25 5.66 14.62
C GLY A 259 4.46 6.01 15.49
N ASN A 260 5.18 5.00 15.98
CA ASN A 260 6.36 5.18 16.80
C ASN A 260 7.50 4.26 16.33
N ALA A 261 8.56 4.87 15.79
CA ALA A 261 9.73 4.15 15.28
C ALA A 261 10.38 3.16 16.28
N ALA A 262 10.29 3.43 17.59
CA ALA A 262 10.89 2.57 18.61
C ALA A 262 10.05 1.30 18.90
N ALA A 263 8.75 1.34 18.60
CA ALA A 263 7.85 0.22 18.77
C ALA A 263 6.78 0.23 17.66
N PRO A 264 7.14 0.00 16.38
CA PRO A 264 6.29 0.33 15.24
C PRO A 264 4.96 -0.43 15.16
N TYR A 265 4.87 -1.60 15.81
CA TYR A 265 3.70 -2.46 15.76
C TYR A 265 3.29 -2.94 17.15
N GLY A 266 1.97 -3.07 17.34
CA GLY A 266 1.38 -3.79 18.46
C GLY A 266 1.50 -5.32 18.34
N SER A 267 0.93 -6.03 19.31
CA SER A 267 0.80 -7.48 19.27
C SER A 267 -0.08 -7.93 18.11
N ARG A 268 0.27 -9.07 17.49
CA ARG A 268 -0.50 -9.61 16.37
C ARG A 268 -1.92 -10.01 16.78
N VAL A 269 -2.89 -9.72 15.92
CA VAL A 269 -4.29 -10.16 16.05
C VAL A 269 -4.64 -11.00 14.83
N LYS A 270 -5.26 -12.18 15.03
CA LYS A 270 -5.74 -12.99 13.91
C LYS A 270 -7.02 -12.38 13.35
N ILE A 271 -7.03 -12.01 12.08
CA ILE A 271 -8.16 -11.35 11.39
C ILE A 271 -8.76 -12.19 10.26
N GLY A 272 -8.13 -13.34 9.94
CA GLY A 272 -8.63 -14.28 8.96
C GLY A 272 -8.25 -15.70 9.34
N ASN A 273 -9.23 -16.60 9.43
CA ASN A 273 -9.01 -17.96 9.95
C ASN A 273 -8.26 -18.89 8.99
N GLY A 274 -8.37 -18.69 7.67
CA GLY A 274 -7.80 -19.57 6.66
C GLY A 274 -8.29 -19.25 5.25
N GLY A 275 -7.76 -19.93 4.24
CA GLY A 275 -8.21 -19.84 2.84
C GLY A 275 -7.64 -18.66 2.05
N TRP A 276 -6.93 -17.73 2.70
CA TRP A 276 -6.30 -16.59 2.02
C TRP A 276 -5.13 -16.99 1.12
N ASN A 277 -4.61 -18.21 1.26
CA ASN A 277 -3.63 -18.81 0.36
C ASN A 277 -4.21 -19.20 -1.00
N THR A 278 -5.53 -19.15 -1.19
CA THR A 278 -6.17 -19.28 -2.51
C THR A 278 -5.84 -18.10 -3.45
N TYR A 279 -5.53 -16.94 -2.88
CA TYR A 279 -5.16 -15.75 -3.62
C TYR A 279 -3.68 -15.81 -4.03
N ARG A 280 -3.45 -15.79 -5.35
CA ARG A 280 -2.11 -15.72 -5.95
C ARG A 280 -1.48 -14.33 -5.77
N LEU A 281 -2.30 -13.28 -5.73
CA LEU A 281 -1.92 -11.92 -5.37
C LEU A 281 -2.77 -11.46 -4.20
N ILE A 282 -2.16 -10.82 -3.21
CA ILE A 282 -2.85 -10.20 -2.07
C ILE A 282 -2.18 -8.86 -1.78
N PHE A 283 -2.98 -7.81 -1.59
CA PHE A 283 -2.56 -6.41 -1.51
C PHE A 283 -3.65 -5.54 -0.87
#